data_AF-A0A2G6E0A6-F1
#
_entry.id   AF-A0A2G6E0A6-F1
#
_cell.length_a   1.000
_cell.length_b   1.000
_cell.length_c   1.000
_cell.angle_alpha   90.00
_cell.angle_beta   90.00
_cell.angle_gamma   90.00
#
_symmetry.space_group_name_H-M   'P 1'
#
loop_
_entity.id
_entity.type
_entity.pdbx_description
1 polymer ?
#
loop_
_entity_poly.entity_id
_entity_poly.type
_entity_poly.pdbx_seq_one_letter_code
_entity_poly.pdbx_strand_id
1 'polypeptide(L)'
;MSGNSSTYVTGGGNNFGDYSNPEVDAKTAELNKAVEESEQDRLITDIEKLLWSDLATIPLFAHPGVNAQAANLEGVVFQPSQSEVTWNMDQWTMAAE
;
A
#
# COMPACT_ATOMS: atom_id res chain seq x y z
N MET A 1 3.68 -6.01 1.88
CA MET A 1 2.90 -6.16 0.63
C MET A 1 1.70 -7.13 0.73
N SER A 2 1.29 -7.57 1.94
CA SER A 2 0.03 -8.34 2.12
C SER A 2 -1.25 -7.55 1.75
N GLY A 3 -1.17 -6.21 1.62
CA GLY A 3 -2.30 -5.37 1.25
C GLY A 3 -2.81 -5.57 -0.19
N ASN A 4 -1.95 -6.00 -1.11
CA ASN A 4 -2.30 -6.09 -2.54
C ASN A 4 -2.99 -7.41 -2.91
N SER A 5 -3.05 -8.40 -2.01
CA SER A 5 -3.75 -9.66 -2.26
C SER A 5 -5.23 -9.43 -2.58
N SER A 6 -5.85 -8.40 -1.98
CA SER A 6 -7.24 -8.05 -2.27
C SER A 6 -7.48 -7.62 -3.73
N THR A 7 -6.45 -7.15 -4.42
CA THR A 7 -6.52 -6.62 -5.79
C THR A 7 -6.08 -7.64 -6.83
N TYR A 8 -5.00 -8.39 -6.58
CA TYR A 8 -4.35 -9.23 -7.60
C TYR A 8 -4.55 -10.73 -7.43
N VAL A 9 -5.10 -11.19 -6.31
CA VAL A 9 -5.49 -12.60 -6.17
C VAL A 9 -6.85 -12.82 -6.84
N THR A 10 -7.00 -13.96 -7.50
CA THR A 10 -8.24 -14.39 -8.14
C THR A 10 -9.40 -14.35 -7.13
N GLY A 11 -10.46 -13.60 -7.45
CA GLY A 11 -11.62 -13.42 -6.57
C GLY A 11 -11.41 -12.49 -5.37
N GLY A 12 -10.32 -11.71 -5.36
CA GLY A 12 -10.07 -10.68 -4.36
C GLY A 12 -11.13 -9.57 -4.36
N GLY A 13 -11.45 -9.03 -3.18
CA GLY A 13 -12.54 -8.05 -3.01
C GLY A 13 -12.34 -6.70 -3.72
N ASN A 14 -11.10 -6.34 -4.05
CA ASN A 14 -10.75 -5.14 -4.82
C ASN A 14 -10.37 -5.45 -6.27
N ASN A 15 -10.53 -6.70 -6.71
CA ASN A 15 -10.20 -7.15 -8.07
C ASN A 15 -11.34 -6.81 -9.05
N PHE A 16 -11.58 -5.51 -9.27
CA PHE A 16 -12.65 -5.04 -10.16
C PHE A 16 -12.39 -5.30 -11.65
N GLY A 17 -11.15 -5.65 -12.00
CA GLY A 17 -10.75 -5.98 -13.38
C GLY A 17 -10.84 -7.46 -13.71
N ASP A 18 -11.29 -8.31 -12.77
CA ASP A 18 -11.33 -9.77 -12.89
C ASP A 18 -10.00 -10.40 -13.33
N TYR A 19 -8.87 -9.81 -12.89
CA TYR A 19 -7.54 -10.35 -13.15
C TYR A 19 -7.39 -11.73 -12.49
N SER A 20 -6.84 -12.70 -13.20
CA SER A 20 -6.69 -14.07 -12.71
C SER A 20 -5.44 -14.71 -13.31
N ASN A 21 -4.43 -14.96 -12.47
CA ASN A 21 -3.23 -15.68 -12.85
C ASN A 21 -2.84 -16.69 -11.74
N PRO A 22 -2.93 -18.01 -12.01
CA PRO A 22 -2.61 -19.04 -11.02
C PRO A 22 -1.18 -18.97 -10.45
N GLU A 23 -0.21 -18.45 -11.21
CA GLU A 23 1.16 -18.30 -10.72
C GLU A 23 1.27 -17.14 -9.72
N VAL A 24 0.58 -16.02 -9.99
CA VAL A 24 0.47 -14.90 -9.05
C VAL A 24 -0.24 -15.34 -7.77
N ASP A 25 -1.32 -16.11 -7.88
CA ASP A 25 -2.04 -16.66 -6.72
C ASP A 25 -1.12 -17.54 -5.85
N ALA A 26 -0.38 -18.45 -6.47
CA ALA A 26 0.52 -19.37 -5.78
C ALA A 26 1.66 -18.62 -5.07
N LYS A 27 2.33 -17.69 -5.76
CA LYS A 27 3.42 -16.88 -5.19
C LYS A 27 2.92 -15.95 -4.09
N THR A 28 1.73 -15.37 -4.23
CA THR A 28 1.12 -14.54 -3.18
C THR A 28 0.81 -15.36 -1.93
N ALA A 29 0.35 -16.60 -2.09
CA ALA A 29 0.12 -17.51 -0.97
C ALA A 29 1.43 -17.94 -0.28
N GLU A 30 2.55 -18.04 -1.01
CA GLU A 30 3.89 -18.26 -0.47
C GLU A 30 4.38 -17.01 0.29
N LEU A 31 4.26 -15.83 -0.32
CA LEU A 31 4.63 -14.55 0.28
C LEU A 31 3.93 -14.32 1.62
N ASN A 32 2.64 -14.65 1.71
CA ASN A 32 1.87 -14.52 2.96
C ASN A 32 2.34 -15.45 4.09
N LYS A 33 3.17 -16.45 3.80
CA LYS A 33 3.77 -17.36 4.78
C LYS A 33 5.25 -17.07 5.04
N ALA A 34 5.89 -16.26 4.19
CA ALA A 34 7.30 -15.94 4.31
C ALA A 34 7.57 -15.01 5.51
N VAL A 35 8.57 -15.36 6.32
CA VAL A 35 8.98 -14.58 7.51
C VAL A 35 10.24 -13.77 7.24
N GLU A 36 11.18 -14.35 6.48
CA GLU A 36 12.45 -13.71 6.15
C GLU A 36 12.25 -12.63 5.08
N GLU A 37 12.79 -11.44 5.34
CA GLU A 37 12.65 -10.26 4.47
C GLU A 37 13.23 -10.51 3.07
N SER A 38 14.39 -11.17 2.98
CA SER A 38 15.02 -11.49 1.69
C SER A 38 14.17 -12.41 0.81
N GLU A 39 13.42 -13.32 1.42
CA GLU A 39 12.50 -14.20 0.70
C GLU A 39 11.22 -13.46 0.29
N GLN A 40 10.71 -12.58 1.16
CA GLN A 40 9.61 -11.69 0.81
C GLN A 40 9.97 -10.84 -0.42
N ASP A 41 11.13 -10.19 -0.42
CA ASP A 41 11.59 -9.36 -1.54
C ASP A 41 11.70 -10.12 -2.85
N ARG A 42 12.22 -11.36 -2.79
CA ARG A 42 12.30 -12.25 -3.96
C ARG A 42 10.90 -12.56 -4.51
N LEU A 43 9.97 -12.97 -3.66
CA LEU A 43 8.60 -13.31 -4.05
C LEU A 43 7.84 -12.12 -4.59
N ILE A 44 7.97 -10.96 -3.95
CA ILE A 44 7.43 -9.68 -4.41
C ILE A 44 7.95 -9.37 -5.81
N THR A 45 9.26 -9.46 -6.02
CA THR A 45 9.88 -9.16 -7.31
C THR A 45 9.35 -10.08 -8.42
N ASP A 46 9.16 -11.36 -8.13
CA ASP A 46 8.59 -12.32 -9.08
C ASP A 46 7.12 -12.01 -9.39
N ILE A 47 6.31 -11.68 -8.38
CA ILE A 47 4.91 -11.28 -8.54
C ILE A 47 4.80 -10.03 -9.41
N GLU A 48 5.55 -8.97 -9.09
CA GLU A 48 5.51 -7.70 -9.81
C GLU A 48 5.92 -7.86 -11.29
N LYS A 49 6.87 -8.76 -11.60
CA LYS A 49 7.23 -9.09 -12.98
C LYS A 49 6.05 -9.71 -13.74
N LEU A 50 5.34 -10.65 -13.13
CA LEU A 50 4.16 -11.27 -13.74
C LEU A 50 3.06 -10.23 -13.98
N LEU A 51 2.75 -9.41 -12.97
CA LEU A 51 1.75 -8.35 -13.08
C LEU A 51 2.10 -7.33 -14.19
N TRP A 52 3.38 -7.01 -14.33
CA TRP A 52 3.86 -6.12 -15.40
C TRP A 52 3.76 -6.77 -16.79
N SER A 53 4.13 -8.05 -16.91
CA SER A 53 4.01 -8.80 -18.16
C SER A 53 2.57 -8.96 -18.61
N ASP A 54 1.65 -9.14 -17.67
CA ASP A 54 0.21 -9.29 -17.94
C ASP A 54 -0.49 -7.94 -18.15
N LEU A 55 0.17 -6.81 -17.87
CA LEU A 55 -0.42 -5.48 -17.81
C LEU A 55 -1.67 -5.42 -16.89
N ALA A 56 -1.61 -6.10 -15.75
CA ALA A 56 -2.72 -6.22 -14.79
C ALA A 56 -3.21 -4.84 -14.30
N THR A 57 -2.26 -3.92 -14.08
CA THR A 57 -2.50 -2.50 -13.82
C THR A 57 -1.37 -1.70 -14.49
N ILE A 58 -1.67 -0.51 -15.02
CA ILE A 58 -0.66 0.44 -15.50
C ILE A 58 -0.54 1.58 -14.48
N PRO A 59 0.53 1.64 -13.68
CA PRO A 59 0.74 2.74 -12.75
C PRO A 59 0.90 4.07 -13.52
N LEU A 60 0.20 5.12 -13.07
CA LEU A 60 0.30 6.46 -13.66
C LEU A 60 1.21 7.36 -12.83
N PHE A 61 0.84 7.61 -11.57
CA PHE A 61 1.60 8.39 -10.61
C PHE A 61 1.09 8.11 -9.19
N ALA A 62 1.90 8.42 -8.17
CA ALA A 62 1.45 8.50 -6.79
C ALA A 62 0.87 9.89 -6.53
N HIS A 63 -0.36 9.97 -6.05
CA HIS A 63 -0.99 11.26 -5.73
C HIS A 63 -0.21 11.97 -4.60
N PRO A 64 0.10 13.27 -4.74
CA PRO A 64 0.73 14.02 -3.65
C PRO A 64 -0.26 14.19 -2.49
N GLY A 65 0.20 13.98 -1.26
CA GLY A 65 -0.56 14.35 -0.07
C GLY A 65 -0.47 15.86 0.19
N VAL A 66 -1.60 16.52 0.43
CA VAL A 66 -1.67 17.94 0.76
C VAL A 66 -2.44 18.10 2.07
N ASN A 67 -1.76 18.63 3.09
CA ASN A 67 -2.35 18.91 4.39
C ASN A 67 -2.36 20.41 4.65
N ALA A 68 -3.42 20.89 5.31
CA ALA A 68 -3.52 22.25 5.82
C ALA A 68 -3.83 22.21 7.31
N GLN A 69 -3.18 23.07 8.09
CA GLN A 69 -3.38 23.20 9.53
C GLN A 69 -3.49 24.67 9.92
N ALA A 70 -4.12 24.93 11.07
CA ALA A 70 -4.12 26.26 11.65
C ALA A 70 -2.69 26.69 11.99
N ALA A 71 -2.37 27.97 11.84
CA ALA A 71 -1.02 28.49 12.07
C ALA A 71 -0.54 28.32 13.53
N ASN A 72 -1.47 28.24 14.48
CA ASN A 72 -1.21 28.01 15.90
C ASN A 72 -1.40 26.55 16.33
N LEU A 73 -1.61 25.62 15.40
CA LEU A 73 -1.63 24.18 15.69
C LEU A 73 -0.22 23.61 15.54
N GLU A 74 0.32 23.07 16.62
CA GLU A 74 1.65 22.48 16.69
C GLU A 74 1.58 20.95 16.78
N GLY A 75 2.70 20.27 16.46
CA GLY A 75 2.83 18.82 16.60
C GLY A 75 2.29 17.99 15.44
N VAL A 76 1.72 18.59 14.40
CA VAL A 76 1.26 17.87 13.19
C VAL A 76 2.46 17.34 12.40
N VAL A 77 2.44 16.04 12.07
CA VAL A 77 3.48 15.39 11.26
C VAL A 77 2.86 14.80 10.00
N PHE A 78 3.42 15.15 8.85
CA PHE A 78 2.98 14.62 7.56
C PHE A 78 3.21 13.11 7.45
N GLN A 79 2.18 12.37 7.05
CA GLN A 79 2.20 10.93 6.79
C GLN A 79 1.50 10.66 5.45
N PRO A 80 2.21 10.18 4.41
CA PRO A 80 1.63 9.89 3.09
C PRO A 80 0.89 8.54 3.00
N SER A 81 0.81 7.77 4.08
CA SER A 81 0.08 6.49 4.11
C SER A 81 -1.42 6.66 4.36
N GLN A 82 -2.16 5.54 4.36
CA GLN A 82 -3.61 5.49 4.58
C GLN A 82 -4.07 6.02 5.96
N SER A 83 -3.16 6.19 6.92
CA SER A 83 -3.50 6.79 8.22
C SER A 83 -3.64 8.32 8.17
N GLU A 84 -3.25 8.93 7.05
CA GLU A 84 -3.40 10.36 6.71
C GLU A 84 -2.89 11.31 7.81
N VAL A 85 -3.43 12.53 7.87
CA VAL A 85 -2.93 13.59 8.75
C VAL A 85 -3.17 13.28 10.24
N THR A 86 -4.26 12.61 10.61
CA THR A 86 -4.66 12.45 12.02
C THR A 86 -3.92 11.37 12.79
N TRP A 87 -2.98 10.66 12.16
CA TRP A 87 -2.30 9.50 12.76
C TRP A 87 -1.59 9.81 14.10
N ASN A 88 -1.18 11.07 14.31
CA ASN A 88 -0.50 11.53 15.53
C ASN A 88 -1.28 12.64 16.27
N MET A 89 -2.59 12.71 16.10
CA MET A 89 -3.42 13.79 16.66
C MET A 89 -3.37 13.89 18.19
N ASP A 90 -3.02 12.80 18.87
CA ASP A 90 -2.79 12.74 20.32
C ASP A 90 -1.60 13.60 20.78
N GLN A 91 -0.71 13.97 19.86
CA GLN A 91 0.46 14.81 20.11
C GLN A 91 0.22 16.29 19.76
N TRP A 92 -0.97 16.66 19.29
CA TRP A 92 -1.24 18.01 18.81
C TRP A 92 -1.58 18.96 19.95
N THR A 93 -1.07 20.18 19.89
CA THR A 93 -1.36 21.24 20.87
C THR A 93 -1.64 22.56 20.16
N MET A 94 -2.52 23.37 20.76
CA MET A 94 -2.67 24.77 20.35
C MET A 94 -1.59 25.58 21.05
N ALA A 95 -0.82 26.37 20.29
CA ALA A 95 0.06 27.38 20.86
C ALA A 95 -0.77 28.40 21.66
N ALA A 96 -0.25 28.83 22.81
CA ALA A 96 -0.84 29.94 23.55
C ALA A 96 -0.71 31.24 22.72
N GLU A 97 -1.70 32.13 22.82
CA GLU A 97 -1.67 33.46 22.19
C GLU A 97 -0.47 34.31 22.64
#